data_AF-A0A537HN68-F1
#
_entry.id   AF-A0A537HN68-F1
#
_cell.length_a   1.000
_cell.length_b   1.000
_cell.length_c   1.000
_cell.angle_alpha   90.00
_cell.angle_beta   90.00
_cell.angle_gamma   90.00
#
_symmetry.space_group_name_H-M   'P 1'
#
loop_
_entity.id
_entity.type
_entity.pdbx_description
1 polymer ?
#
loop_
_entity_poly.entity_id
_entity_poly.type
_entity_poly.pdbx_seq_one_letter_code
_entity_poly.pdbx_strand_id
1 'polypeptide(L)'
;VGIRLSSLLNEVLVGLGIVVQSIILILSLTLNFNWGFFVQQVLNVGVDVPQAGIEYFLPNVHFSLQNFIYAMTIAMSSFIGIESIAQAAEETRKPHRWIPRANKLSIVFVLIFAMGLSIAGTGGVGAATLSSPANLNNPVTAMARAIPNVGSFLALIVAFTGFSLCYVSTNTGVIGVSRVVFSMGRFRLLPRWFYKVHKTFRTPVRAILIFGIIGAILAIPGDLPLVANLYNFGALLSYIMVNLSLIVLRNTDRDTYRAWKVPGEVSPVIRGKKFYLPPISILGMLSCLSIWLLIVVYHPAGRLLGASWLLV
;
A
#
# COMPACT_ATOMS: atom_id res chain seq x y z
N VAL A 1 -2.86 26.93 -7.18
CA VAL A 1 -1.86 26.88 -8.28
C VAL A 1 -0.92 25.70 -8.11
N GLY A 2 -0.21 25.57 -6.97
CA GLY A 2 0.75 24.47 -6.76
C GLY A 2 0.20 23.04 -6.93
N ILE A 3 -1.00 22.74 -6.40
CA ILE A 3 -1.56 21.39 -6.50
C ILE A 3 -2.05 21.06 -7.92
N ARG A 4 -2.60 22.02 -8.68
CA ARG A 4 -2.99 21.76 -10.07
C ARG A 4 -1.79 21.43 -10.96
N LEU A 5 -0.66 22.13 -10.76
CA LEU A 5 0.59 21.85 -11.46
C LEU A 5 1.18 20.50 -11.05
N SER A 6 1.18 20.19 -9.74
CA SER A 6 1.63 18.87 -9.26
C SER A 6 0.71 17.74 -9.71
N SER A 7 -0.60 17.96 -9.81
CA SER A 7 -1.58 16.97 -10.28
C SER A 7 -1.33 16.62 -11.74
N LEU A 8 -1.12 17.62 -12.60
CA LEU A 8 -0.86 17.39 -14.02
C LEU A 8 0.43 16.59 -14.23
N LEU A 9 1.51 16.93 -13.52
CA LEU A 9 2.75 16.16 -13.56
C LEU A 9 2.51 14.71 -13.11
N ASN A 10 1.83 14.52 -11.98
CA ASN A 10 1.52 13.19 -11.45
C ASN A 10 0.66 12.39 -12.44
N GLU A 11 -0.36 13.01 -13.06
CA GLU A 11 -1.23 12.39 -14.05
C GLU A 11 -0.45 11.91 -15.28
N VAL A 12 0.47 12.72 -15.80
CA VAL A 12 1.31 12.36 -16.95
C VAL A 12 2.25 11.20 -16.61
N LEU A 13 2.96 11.27 -15.48
CA LEU A 13 3.91 10.25 -15.05
C LEU A 13 3.21 8.92 -14.73
N VAL A 14 2.06 8.97 -14.04
CA VAL A 14 1.26 7.77 -13.75
C VAL A 14 0.65 7.20 -15.03
N GLY A 15 0.17 8.05 -15.94
CA GLY A 15 -0.35 7.63 -17.24
C GLY A 15 0.69 6.88 -18.07
N LEU A 16 1.92 7.41 -18.15
CA LEU A 16 3.05 6.73 -18.78
C LEU A 16 3.34 5.40 -18.06
N GLY A 17 3.32 5.40 -16.73
CA GLY A 17 3.42 4.22 -15.88
C GLY A 17 2.47 3.10 -16.27
N ILE A 18 1.19 3.42 -16.36
CA ILE A 18 0.13 2.46 -16.69
C ILE A 18 0.34 1.90 -18.11
N VAL A 19 0.71 2.74 -19.07
CA VAL A 19 0.96 2.32 -20.45
C VAL A 19 2.13 1.33 -20.50
N VAL A 20 3.27 1.68 -19.89
CA VAL A 20 4.46 0.83 -19.86
C VAL A 20 4.18 -0.50 -19.13
N GLN A 21 3.50 -0.46 -17.98
CA GLN A 21 3.10 -1.67 -17.27
C GLN A 21 2.17 -2.55 -18.10
N SER A 22 1.22 -1.94 -18.84
CA SER A 22 0.32 -2.67 -19.73
C SER A 22 1.08 -3.36 -20.86
N ILE A 23 2.04 -2.67 -21.47
CA ILE A 23 2.89 -3.22 -22.53
C ILE A 23 3.69 -4.41 -21.99
N ILE A 24 4.34 -4.26 -20.83
CA ILE A 24 5.13 -5.35 -20.21
C ILE A 24 4.23 -6.53 -19.89
N LEU A 25 3.06 -6.27 -19.30
CA LEU A 25 2.12 -7.32 -18.93
C LEU A 25 1.67 -8.11 -20.16
N ILE A 26 1.26 -7.42 -21.23
CA ILE A 26 0.80 -8.05 -22.48
C ILE A 26 1.94 -8.82 -23.16
N LEU A 27 3.13 -8.22 -23.29
CA LEU A 27 4.27 -8.88 -23.95
C LEU A 27 4.78 -10.07 -23.14
N SER A 28 4.81 -9.96 -21.81
CA SER A 28 5.25 -11.06 -20.95
C SER A 28 4.28 -12.24 -21.09
N LEU A 29 2.97 -11.98 -21.04
CA LEU A 29 1.93 -13.01 -21.17
C LEU A 29 1.86 -13.64 -22.57
N THR A 30 2.24 -12.92 -23.63
CA THR A 30 2.16 -13.44 -25.00
C THR A 30 3.44 -14.10 -25.48
N LEU A 31 4.61 -13.56 -25.12
CA LEU A 31 5.90 -14.00 -25.70
C LEU A 31 6.73 -14.90 -24.80
N ASN A 32 6.62 -14.77 -23.47
CA ASN A 32 7.51 -15.45 -22.53
C ASN A 32 6.79 -16.40 -21.57
N PHE A 33 5.47 -16.51 -21.67
CA PHE A 33 4.68 -17.12 -20.62
C PHE A 33 4.41 -18.61 -20.87
N ASN A 34 4.66 -19.43 -19.85
CA ASN A 34 4.43 -20.87 -19.91
C ASN A 34 3.47 -21.33 -18.80
N TRP A 35 2.32 -21.87 -19.21
CA TRP A 35 1.26 -22.28 -18.28
C TRP A 35 1.65 -23.47 -17.41
N GLY A 36 2.37 -24.45 -17.97
CA GLY A 36 2.85 -25.61 -17.20
C GLY A 36 3.87 -25.19 -16.14
N PHE A 37 4.80 -24.31 -16.52
CA PHE A 37 5.77 -23.75 -15.59
C PHE A 37 5.11 -22.90 -14.50
N PHE A 38 4.14 -22.04 -14.85
CA PHE A 38 3.36 -21.27 -13.89
C PHE A 38 2.67 -22.16 -12.85
N VAL A 39 1.97 -23.21 -13.28
CA VAL A 39 1.29 -24.13 -12.36
C VAL A 39 2.28 -24.80 -11.42
N GLN A 40 3.44 -25.25 -11.92
CA GLN A 40 4.50 -25.82 -11.08
C GLN A 40 5.02 -24.82 -10.03
N GLN A 41 5.16 -23.54 -10.39
CA GLN A 41 5.58 -22.48 -9.46
C GLN A 41 4.53 -22.22 -8.38
N VAL A 42 3.25 -22.20 -8.75
CA VAL A 42 2.14 -21.94 -7.79
C VAL A 42 1.93 -23.09 -6.81
N LEU A 43 2.17 -24.33 -7.25
CA LEU A 43 2.07 -25.51 -6.37
C LEU A 43 3.20 -25.56 -5.33
N ASN A 44 4.36 -24.96 -5.62
CA ASN A 44 5.47 -24.86 -4.69
C ASN A 44 5.29 -23.68 -3.72
N VAL A 45 4.55 -23.92 -2.64
CA VAL A 45 4.22 -22.89 -1.64
C VAL A 45 5.39 -22.65 -0.69
N GLY A 46 6.09 -21.54 -0.88
CA GLY A 46 7.17 -21.10 0.00
C GLY A 46 8.51 -21.84 -0.22
N VAL A 47 9.54 -21.39 0.50
CA VAL A 47 10.87 -22.03 0.48
C VAL A 47 11.09 -22.71 1.82
N ASP A 48 11.45 -23.99 1.85
CA ASP A 48 11.63 -24.75 3.08
C ASP A 48 13.04 -24.59 3.68
N VAL A 49 13.50 -23.35 3.76
CA VAL A 49 14.81 -22.97 4.33
C VAL A 49 14.60 -21.76 5.23
N PRO A 50 15.18 -21.73 6.45
CA PRO A 50 15.11 -20.56 7.31
C PRO A 50 15.75 -19.34 6.63
N GLN A 51 15.06 -18.22 6.67
CA GLN A 51 15.47 -16.94 6.09
C GLN A 51 15.88 -15.97 7.20
N ALA A 52 16.86 -15.12 6.90
CA ALA A 52 17.30 -14.09 7.82
C ALA A 52 16.20 -13.04 8.06
N GLY A 53 16.06 -12.58 9.30
CA GLY A 53 15.11 -11.54 9.68
C GLY A 53 13.68 -12.03 9.96
N ILE A 54 13.41 -13.33 9.82
CA ILE A 54 12.13 -13.95 10.19
C ILE A 54 12.25 -14.61 11.56
N GLU A 55 11.33 -14.31 12.47
CA GLU A 55 11.18 -15.07 13.70
C GLU A 55 10.18 -16.22 13.51
N TYR A 56 10.66 -17.45 13.65
CA TYR A 56 9.84 -18.66 13.53
C TYR A 56 9.24 -19.04 14.89
N PHE A 57 7.96 -18.72 15.08
CA PHE A 57 7.24 -18.98 16.35
C PHE A 57 6.52 -20.33 16.40
N LEU A 58 6.36 -21.00 15.27
CA LEU A 58 5.63 -22.27 15.16
C LEU A 58 6.61 -23.42 14.89
N PRO A 59 7.20 -24.05 15.91
CA PRO A 59 8.23 -25.08 15.71
C PRO A 59 7.71 -26.34 14.99
N ASN A 60 6.40 -26.59 15.07
CA ASN A 60 5.75 -27.76 14.46
C ASN A 60 5.22 -27.50 13.03
N VAL A 61 5.48 -26.32 12.47
CA VAL A 61 5.02 -25.94 11.13
C VAL A 61 6.21 -25.80 10.20
N HIS A 62 6.15 -26.40 9.02
CA HIS A 62 7.20 -26.31 8.00
C HIS A 62 7.61 -24.86 7.71
N PHE A 63 8.91 -24.64 7.49
CA PHE A 63 9.45 -23.32 7.18
C PHE A 63 8.83 -22.76 5.90
N SER A 64 8.50 -23.63 4.95
CA SER A 64 7.81 -23.25 3.71
C SER A 64 6.53 -22.46 3.96
N LEU A 65 5.65 -22.94 4.86
CA LEU A 65 4.39 -22.26 5.17
C LEU A 65 4.62 -20.97 5.95
N GLN A 66 5.55 -20.97 6.91
CA GLN A 66 5.89 -19.77 7.69
C GLN A 66 6.46 -18.66 6.79
N ASN A 67 7.34 -19.03 5.84
CA ASN A 67 7.91 -18.13 4.86
C ASN A 67 6.85 -17.59 3.89
N PHE A 68 5.87 -18.42 3.51
CA PHE A 68 4.73 -17.97 2.71
C PHE A 68 3.86 -16.96 3.47
N ILE A 69 3.56 -17.23 4.75
CA ILE A 69 2.80 -16.31 5.62
C ILE A 69 3.55 -14.99 5.78
N TYR A 70 4.85 -15.04 6.03
CA TYR A 70 5.71 -13.85 6.08
C TYR A 70 5.63 -13.04 4.78
N ALA A 71 5.75 -13.70 3.61
CA ALA A 71 5.65 -13.02 2.31
C ALA A 71 4.28 -12.35 2.09
N MET A 72 3.18 -12.96 2.55
CA MET A 72 1.85 -12.34 2.50
C MET A 72 1.78 -11.04 3.30
N THR A 73 2.43 -10.98 4.47
CA THR A 73 2.45 -9.75 5.28
C THR A 73 3.23 -8.62 4.59
N ILE A 74 4.34 -8.92 3.93
CA ILE A 74 5.10 -7.92 3.16
C ILE A 74 4.28 -7.48 1.94
N ALA A 75 3.67 -8.42 1.22
CA ALA A 75 2.86 -8.13 0.02
C ALA A 75 1.70 -7.18 0.30
N MET A 76 1.18 -7.14 1.53
CA MET A 76 0.15 -6.17 1.95
C MET A 76 0.58 -4.71 1.73
N SER A 77 1.88 -4.42 1.83
CA SER A 77 2.42 -3.07 1.65
C SER A 77 2.11 -2.49 0.26
N SER A 78 1.98 -3.34 -0.75
CA SER A 78 1.66 -2.98 -2.13
C SER A 78 0.22 -2.48 -2.31
N PHE A 79 -0.66 -2.67 -1.32
CA PHE A 79 -2.07 -2.29 -1.38
C PHE A 79 -2.43 -1.09 -0.50
N ILE A 80 -1.45 -0.56 0.25
CA ILE A 80 -1.63 0.63 1.08
C ILE A 80 -1.54 1.88 0.20
N GLY A 81 -2.34 2.90 0.51
CA GLY A 81 -2.31 4.19 -0.18
C GLY A 81 -3.65 4.59 -0.82
N ILE A 82 -4.65 3.71 -0.81
CA ILE A 82 -6.00 3.99 -1.32
C ILE A 82 -6.66 5.16 -0.54
N GLU A 83 -6.28 5.39 0.72
CA GLU A 83 -6.73 6.52 1.54
C GLU A 83 -6.36 7.89 0.96
N SER A 84 -5.37 7.97 0.09
CA SER A 84 -5.02 9.21 -0.64
C SER A 84 -6.21 9.77 -1.42
N ILE A 85 -7.09 8.91 -1.93
CA ILE A 85 -8.33 9.31 -2.62
C ILE A 85 -9.22 10.11 -1.68
N ALA A 86 -9.34 9.68 -0.42
CA ALA A 86 -10.14 10.38 0.59
C ALA A 86 -9.50 11.73 0.98
N GLN A 87 -8.16 11.81 1.03
CA GLN A 87 -7.45 13.07 1.29
C GLN A 87 -7.66 14.11 0.18
N ALA A 88 -7.86 13.66 -1.06
CA ALA A 88 -8.17 14.51 -2.21
C ALA A 88 -9.67 14.90 -2.30
N ALA A 89 -10.52 14.44 -1.37
CA ALA A 89 -11.96 14.68 -1.43
C ALA A 89 -12.35 16.16 -1.38
N GLU A 90 -11.62 16.98 -0.61
CA GLU A 90 -11.88 18.43 -0.51
C GLU A 90 -11.63 19.17 -1.84
N GLU A 91 -10.77 18.64 -2.70
CA GLU A 91 -10.37 19.25 -3.97
C GLU A 91 -11.12 18.66 -5.17
N THR A 92 -11.86 17.57 -4.94
CA THR A 92 -12.58 16.85 -5.99
C THR A 92 -13.90 17.54 -6.31
N ARG A 93 -14.16 17.83 -7.58
CA ARG A 93 -15.49 18.30 -8.03
C ARG A 93 -16.52 17.20 -7.81
N LYS A 94 -17.64 17.49 -7.13
CA LYS A 94 -18.73 16.52 -6.83
C LYS A 94 -18.18 15.25 -6.12
N PRO A 95 -17.60 15.38 -4.92
CA PRO A 95 -16.90 14.29 -4.24
C PRO A 95 -17.82 13.10 -3.93
N HIS A 96 -19.09 13.36 -3.62
CA HIS A 96 -20.11 12.32 -3.38
C HIS A 96 -20.24 11.28 -4.50
N ARG A 97 -19.97 11.66 -5.76
CA ARG A 97 -20.08 10.78 -6.93
C ARG A 97 -18.73 10.21 -7.32
N TRP A 98 -17.67 11.01 -7.28
CA TRP A 98 -16.37 10.63 -7.82
C TRP A 98 -15.51 9.85 -6.83
N ILE A 99 -15.54 10.18 -5.53
CA ILE A 99 -14.73 9.47 -4.52
C ILE A 99 -15.10 7.97 -4.45
N PRO A 100 -16.39 7.57 -4.38
CA PRO A 100 -16.73 6.15 -4.36
C PRO A 100 -16.39 5.42 -5.68
N ARG A 101 -16.43 6.12 -6.82
CA ARG A 101 -16.08 5.55 -8.13
C ARG A 101 -14.58 5.37 -8.28
N ALA A 102 -13.81 6.40 -7.92
CA ALA A 102 -12.36 6.36 -7.93
C ALA A 102 -11.84 5.23 -7.04
N ASN A 103 -12.41 5.08 -5.83
CA ASN A 103 -12.05 3.98 -4.93
C ASN A 103 -12.26 2.60 -5.57
N LYS A 104 -13.46 2.34 -6.11
CA LYS A 104 -13.77 1.06 -6.77
C LYS A 104 -12.90 0.79 -7.99
N LEU A 105 -12.67 1.80 -8.83
CA LEU A 105 -11.79 1.67 -9.99
C LEU A 105 -10.36 1.39 -9.56
N SER A 106 -9.85 2.08 -8.53
CA SER A 106 -8.49 1.86 -8.03
C SER A 106 -8.29 0.42 -7.56
N ILE A 107 -9.27 -0.16 -6.85
CA ILE A 107 -9.21 -1.56 -6.38
C ILE A 107 -9.11 -2.51 -7.58
N VAL A 108 -9.96 -2.33 -8.59
CA VAL A 108 -9.94 -3.17 -9.80
C VAL A 108 -8.62 -3.04 -10.55
N PHE A 109 -8.13 -1.81 -10.75
CA PHE A 109 -6.86 -1.55 -11.42
C PHE A 109 -5.68 -2.20 -10.67
N VAL A 110 -5.59 -1.98 -9.36
CA VAL A 110 -4.52 -2.56 -8.53
C VAL A 110 -4.57 -4.08 -8.58
N LEU A 111 -5.76 -4.70 -8.49
CA LEU A 111 -5.90 -6.15 -8.62
C LEU A 111 -5.42 -6.67 -9.98
N ILE A 112 -5.80 -6.02 -11.07
CA ILE A 112 -5.39 -6.43 -12.43
C ILE A 112 -3.87 -6.38 -12.57
N PHE A 113 -3.24 -5.27 -12.19
CA PHE A 113 -1.79 -5.11 -12.35
C PHE A 113 -1.00 -5.96 -11.34
N ALA A 114 -1.41 -6.02 -10.08
CA ALA A 114 -0.71 -6.79 -9.05
C ALA A 114 -0.77 -8.29 -9.35
N MET A 115 -1.97 -8.83 -9.66
CA MET A 115 -2.09 -10.24 -10.03
C MET A 115 -1.49 -10.51 -11.40
N GLY A 116 -1.75 -9.66 -12.39
CA GLY A 116 -1.24 -9.81 -13.75
C GLY A 116 0.28 -9.87 -13.80
N LEU A 117 0.97 -8.92 -13.16
CA LEU A 117 2.44 -8.90 -13.13
C LEU A 117 3.00 -10.06 -12.33
N SER A 118 2.35 -10.45 -11.22
CA SER A 118 2.77 -11.62 -10.44
C SER A 118 2.65 -12.91 -11.26
N ILE A 119 1.54 -13.11 -11.97
CA ILE A 119 1.30 -14.26 -12.85
C ILE A 119 2.33 -14.26 -13.98
N ALA A 120 2.45 -13.15 -14.71
CA ALA A 120 3.37 -13.02 -15.83
C ALA A 120 4.84 -13.21 -15.40
N GLY A 121 5.22 -12.69 -14.23
CA GLY A 121 6.58 -12.83 -13.70
C GLY A 121 6.90 -14.25 -13.30
N THR A 122 6.03 -14.88 -12.50
CA THR A 122 6.22 -16.26 -12.02
C THR A 122 6.16 -17.28 -13.15
N GLY A 123 5.22 -17.14 -14.09
CA GLY A 123 5.07 -18.06 -15.22
C GLY A 123 5.98 -17.82 -16.41
N GLY A 124 6.62 -16.64 -16.50
CA GLY A 124 7.56 -16.33 -17.58
C GLY A 124 9.03 -16.37 -17.17
N VAL A 125 9.38 -15.87 -15.99
CA VAL A 125 10.77 -15.76 -15.51
C VAL A 125 11.08 -16.74 -14.37
N GLY A 126 10.06 -17.09 -13.58
CA GLY A 126 10.18 -17.99 -12.45
C GLY A 126 10.49 -17.27 -11.14
N ALA A 127 9.92 -17.77 -10.04
CA ALA A 127 10.06 -17.13 -8.73
C ALA A 127 11.52 -17.08 -8.25
N ALA A 128 12.30 -18.14 -8.49
CA ALA A 128 13.72 -18.22 -8.10
C ALA A 128 14.60 -17.18 -8.81
N THR A 129 14.33 -16.92 -10.09
CA THR A 129 15.07 -15.90 -10.87
C THR A 129 14.72 -14.50 -10.39
N LEU A 130 13.44 -14.26 -10.08
CA LEU A 130 12.95 -12.97 -9.57
C LEU A 130 13.44 -12.70 -8.13
N SER A 131 13.58 -13.73 -7.30
CA SER A 131 14.09 -13.62 -5.93
C SER A 131 15.61 -13.58 -5.84
N SER A 132 16.33 -13.76 -6.96
CA SER A 132 17.78 -13.66 -6.98
C SER A 132 18.26 -12.25 -6.57
N PRO A 133 19.43 -12.11 -5.92
CA PRO A 133 19.94 -10.81 -5.46
C PRO A 133 20.05 -9.75 -6.57
N ALA A 134 20.27 -10.17 -7.82
CA ALA A 134 20.36 -9.28 -8.97
C ALA A 134 19.00 -8.68 -9.38
N ASN A 135 17.90 -9.38 -9.13
CA ASN A 135 16.57 -9.02 -9.61
C ASN A 135 15.60 -8.61 -8.48
N LEU A 136 15.92 -8.94 -7.22
CA LEU A 136 15.07 -8.70 -6.05
C LEU A 136 14.55 -7.25 -5.97
N ASN A 137 15.43 -6.29 -6.25
CA ASN A 137 15.10 -4.86 -6.17
C ASN A 137 14.41 -4.32 -7.43
N ASN A 138 14.48 -5.03 -8.56
CA ASN A 138 13.95 -4.57 -9.84
C ASN A 138 13.26 -5.71 -10.64
N PRO A 139 12.29 -6.43 -10.06
CA PRO A 139 11.74 -7.65 -10.66
C PRO A 139 11.03 -7.39 -12.00
N VAL A 140 10.36 -6.24 -12.15
CA VAL A 140 9.69 -5.87 -13.40
C VAL A 140 10.71 -5.59 -14.53
N THR A 141 11.90 -5.10 -14.20
CA THR A 141 12.97 -4.93 -15.20
C THR A 141 13.53 -6.28 -15.64
N ALA A 142 13.59 -7.26 -14.74
CA ALA A 142 13.99 -8.63 -15.06
C ALA A 142 12.97 -9.29 -16.00
N MET A 143 11.67 -9.08 -15.75
CA MET A 143 10.60 -9.47 -16.67
C MET A 143 10.77 -8.85 -18.05
N ALA A 144 11.05 -7.54 -18.11
CA ALA A 144 11.26 -6.87 -19.37
C ALA A 144 12.46 -7.43 -20.14
N ARG A 145 13.60 -7.70 -19.47
CA ARG A 145 14.80 -8.28 -20.09
C ARG A 145 14.56 -9.68 -20.68
N ALA A 146 13.65 -10.45 -20.08
CA ALA A 146 13.31 -11.78 -20.56
C ALA A 146 12.46 -11.79 -21.84
N ILE A 147 11.94 -10.63 -22.27
CA ILE A 147 11.16 -10.52 -23.51
C ILE A 147 12.10 -10.61 -24.72
N PRO A 148 11.86 -11.53 -25.67
CA PRO A 148 12.72 -11.70 -26.83
C PRO A 148 12.77 -10.44 -27.70
N ASN A 149 13.93 -10.19 -28.33
CA ASN A 149 14.23 -9.12 -29.30
C ASN A 149 14.15 -7.66 -28.80
N VAL A 150 13.33 -7.35 -27.80
CA VAL A 150 13.10 -5.96 -27.33
C VAL A 150 13.50 -5.77 -25.86
N GLY A 151 13.91 -6.83 -25.16
CA GLY A 151 14.03 -6.83 -23.71
C GLY A 151 14.99 -5.81 -23.12
N SER A 152 16.16 -5.59 -23.73
CA SER A 152 17.15 -4.61 -23.23
C SER A 152 16.65 -3.17 -23.29
N PHE A 153 15.97 -2.80 -24.38
CA PHE A 153 15.40 -1.47 -24.55
C PHE A 153 14.20 -1.26 -23.64
N LEU A 154 13.31 -2.25 -23.55
CA LEU A 154 12.16 -2.21 -22.64
C LEU A 154 12.61 -2.07 -21.19
N ALA A 155 13.64 -2.81 -20.77
CA ALA A 155 14.14 -2.75 -19.40
C ALA A 155 14.58 -1.34 -18.97
N LEU A 156 15.17 -0.56 -19.89
CA LEU A 156 15.55 0.83 -19.63
C LEU A 156 14.30 1.72 -19.46
N ILE A 157 13.29 1.54 -20.31
CA ILE A 157 12.01 2.25 -20.20
C ILE A 157 11.33 1.89 -18.86
N VAL A 158 11.32 0.61 -18.48
CA VAL A 158 10.76 0.14 -17.21
C VAL A 158 11.48 0.79 -16.04
N ALA A 159 12.82 0.83 -16.05
CA ALA A 159 13.60 1.42 -14.97
C ALA A 159 13.29 2.92 -14.81
N PHE A 160 13.26 3.67 -15.91
CA PHE A 160 12.90 5.09 -15.89
C PHE A 160 11.48 5.32 -15.39
N THR A 161 10.54 4.49 -15.86
CA THR A 161 9.14 4.56 -15.46
C THR A 161 8.97 4.21 -13.98
N GLY A 162 9.67 3.18 -13.50
CA GLY A 162 9.70 2.79 -12.08
C GLY A 162 10.20 3.93 -11.20
N PHE A 163 11.30 4.58 -11.58
CA PHE A 163 11.79 5.78 -10.90
C PHE A 163 10.73 6.89 -10.86
N SER A 164 10.06 7.16 -11.98
CA SER A 164 9.02 8.19 -12.05
C SER A 164 7.83 7.89 -11.13
N LEU A 165 7.42 6.62 -11.02
CA LEU A 165 6.32 6.19 -10.16
C LEU A 165 6.71 6.27 -8.68
N CYS A 166 7.93 5.86 -8.33
CA CYS A 166 8.47 6.03 -6.98
C CYS A 166 8.53 7.52 -6.58
N TYR A 167 8.92 8.39 -7.51
CA TYR A 167 8.92 9.84 -7.29
C TYR A 167 7.51 10.38 -7.05
N VAL A 168 6.52 10.02 -7.88
CA VAL A 168 5.13 10.44 -7.70
C VAL A 168 4.55 9.94 -6.37
N SER A 169 4.83 8.67 -6.01
CA SER A 169 4.41 8.08 -4.75
C SER A 169 4.99 8.83 -3.55
N THR A 170 6.29 9.10 -3.57
CA THR A 170 6.99 9.85 -2.52
C THR A 170 6.44 11.27 -2.38
N ASN A 171 6.24 11.97 -3.49
CA ASN A 171 5.66 13.31 -3.51
C ASN A 171 4.24 13.32 -2.90
N THR A 172 3.41 12.34 -3.28
CA THR A 172 2.04 12.20 -2.75
C THR A 172 2.05 11.89 -1.25
N GLY A 173 2.95 11.02 -0.79
CA GLY A 173 3.13 10.71 0.62
C GLY A 173 3.54 11.92 1.47
N VAL A 174 4.51 12.72 1.00
CA VAL A 174 4.96 13.94 1.67
C VAL A 174 3.84 14.98 1.73
N ILE A 175 3.05 15.13 0.66
CA ILE A 175 1.87 16.01 0.66
C ILE A 175 0.85 15.52 1.69
N GLY A 176 0.53 14.22 1.70
CA GLY A 176 -0.43 13.61 2.61
C GLY A 176 -0.07 13.83 4.08
N VAL A 177 1.15 13.45 4.49
CA VAL A 177 1.60 13.61 5.88
C VAL A 177 1.60 15.08 6.31
N SER A 178 2.01 15.99 5.43
CA SER A 178 2.08 17.42 5.75
C SER A 178 0.70 18.03 6.06
N ARG A 179 -0.36 17.56 5.40
CA ARG A 179 -1.75 17.99 5.64
C ARG A 179 -2.30 17.43 6.93
N VAL A 180 -2.06 16.15 7.20
CA VAL A 180 -2.50 15.49 8.44
C VAL A 180 -1.86 16.18 9.64
N VAL A 181 -0.56 16.41 9.61
CA VAL A 181 0.20 17.08 10.67
C VAL A 181 -0.26 18.52 10.87
N PHE A 182 -0.54 19.25 9.78
CA PHE A 182 -1.12 20.59 9.86
C PHE A 182 -2.50 20.58 10.55
N SER A 183 -3.37 19.62 10.20
CA SER A 183 -4.68 19.44 10.82
C SER A 183 -4.57 19.09 12.30
N MET A 184 -3.68 18.16 12.66
CA MET A 184 -3.40 17.81 14.06
C MET A 184 -2.87 19.01 14.87
N GLY A 185 -2.01 19.84 14.28
CA GLY A 185 -1.53 21.08 14.90
C GLY A 185 -2.66 22.11 15.11
N ARG A 186 -3.64 22.16 14.20
CA ARG A 186 -4.85 23.00 14.35
C ARG A 186 -5.73 22.53 15.52
N PHE A 187 -5.90 21.23 15.68
CA PHE A 187 -6.68 20.63 16.78
C PHE A 187 -5.90 20.49 18.10
N ARG A 188 -4.68 21.04 18.19
CA ARG A 188 -3.79 20.98 19.37
C ARG A 188 -3.43 19.54 19.79
N LEU A 189 -3.51 18.59 18.87
CA LEU A 189 -3.01 17.22 19.05
C LEU A 189 -1.49 17.15 18.86
N LEU A 190 -0.93 18.11 18.13
CA LEU A 190 0.51 18.33 17.98
C LEU A 190 0.87 19.76 18.37
N PRO A 191 2.16 20.06 18.65
CA PRO A 191 2.61 21.41 18.94
C PRO A 191 2.12 22.41 17.89
N ARG A 192 1.58 23.55 18.33
CA ARG A 192 1.05 24.62 17.45
C ARG A 192 2.06 25.11 16.40
N TRP A 193 3.34 24.82 16.62
CA TRP A 193 4.41 25.11 15.68
C TRP A 193 4.21 24.45 14.30
N PHE A 194 3.55 23.28 14.23
CA PHE A 194 3.19 22.59 12.98
C PHE A 194 2.04 23.24 12.20
N TYR A 195 1.22 24.05 12.87
CA TYR A 195 0.12 24.78 12.23
C TYR A 195 0.62 25.99 11.39
N LYS A 196 1.86 26.43 11.57
CA LYS A 196 2.38 27.61 10.86
C LYS A 196 2.69 27.29 9.40
N VAL A 197 2.06 28.00 8.47
CA VAL A 197 2.29 27.90 7.02
C VAL A 197 3.18 29.03 6.48
N HIS A 198 3.83 28.77 5.35
CA HIS A 198 4.64 29.77 4.65
C HIS A 198 3.76 30.92 4.10
N LYS A 199 4.19 32.19 4.26
CA LYS A 199 3.40 33.37 3.90
C LYS A 199 3.02 33.42 2.41
N THR A 200 3.98 33.14 1.52
CA THR A 200 3.80 33.19 0.06
C THR A 200 3.14 31.93 -0.52
N PHE A 201 3.75 30.75 -0.29
CA PHE A 201 3.27 29.49 -0.86
C PHE A 201 2.09 28.84 -0.11
N ARG A 202 1.76 29.30 1.10
CA ARG A 202 0.71 28.75 1.97
C ARG A 202 0.86 27.25 2.22
N THR A 203 2.10 26.76 2.25
CA THR A 203 2.45 25.36 2.49
C THR A 203 3.03 25.14 3.90
N PRO A 204 2.78 23.97 4.53
CA PRO A 204 3.36 23.60 5.82
C PRO A 204 4.81 23.13 5.66
N VAL A 205 5.72 24.05 5.29
CA VAL A 205 7.14 23.75 4.97
C VAL A 205 7.85 23.00 6.10
N ARG A 206 7.52 23.28 7.36
CA ARG A 206 8.12 22.62 8.53
C ARG A 206 7.79 21.13 8.59
N ALA A 207 6.53 20.78 8.33
CA ALA A 207 6.12 19.38 8.28
C ALA A 207 6.82 18.68 7.11
N ILE A 208 6.87 19.32 5.94
CA ILE A 208 7.55 18.78 4.75
C ILE A 208 9.03 18.49 5.06
N LEU A 209 9.76 19.44 5.64
CA LEU A 209 11.17 19.27 5.96
C LEU A 209 11.41 18.16 6.99
N ILE A 210 10.66 18.15 8.10
CA ILE A 210 10.87 17.17 9.17
C ILE A 210 10.57 15.75 8.68
N PHE A 211 9.39 15.53 8.10
CA PHE A 211 9.00 14.20 7.65
C PHE A 211 9.79 13.77 6.41
N GLY A 212 10.23 14.70 5.57
CA GLY A 212 11.16 14.44 4.47
C GLY A 212 12.54 14.00 4.97
N ILE A 213 13.09 14.66 5.99
CA ILE A 213 14.36 14.26 6.62
C ILE A 213 14.23 12.90 7.29
N ILE A 214 13.14 12.65 8.04
CA ILE A 214 12.88 11.33 8.66
C ILE A 214 12.83 10.25 7.58
N GLY A 215 12.09 10.48 6.49
CA GLY A 215 12.03 9.56 5.35
C GLY A 215 13.39 9.32 4.70
N ALA A 216 14.19 10.37 4.53
CA ALA A 216 15.55 10.25 4.00
C ALA A 216 16.45 9.42 4.93
N ILE A 217 16.40 9.65 6.25
CA ILE A 217 17.16 8.87 7.24
C ILE A 217 16.76 7.39 7.20
N LEU A 218 15.46 7.09 7.11
CA LEU A 218 14.97 5.72 6.99
C LEU A 218 15.36 5.05 5.66
N ALA A 219 15.65 5.82 4.62
CA ALA A 219 16.08 5.30 3.32
C ALA A 219 17.59 4.99 3.25
N ILE A 220 18.43 5.64 4.08
CA ILE A 220 19.91 5.46 4.07
C ILE A 220 20.33 3.98 4.21
N PRO A 221 19.74 3.16 5.12
CA PRO A 221 20.13 1.76 5.26
C PRO A 221 19.83 0.88 4.05
N GLY A 222 18.93 1.30 3.15
CA GLY A 222 18.52 0.51 1.98
C GLY A 222 17.74 -0.77 2.31
N ASP A 223 17.28 -0.93 3.55
CA ASP A 223 16.54 -2.11 4.01
C ASP A 223 15.05 -1.97 3.70
N LEU A 224 14.68 -2.36 2.47
CA LEU A 224 13.29 -2.31 2.00
C LEU A 224 12.33 -3.15 2.87
N PRO A 225 12.65 -4.40 3.27
CA PRO A 225 11.83 -5.16 4.20
C PRO A 225 11.56 -4.41 5.51
N LEU A 226 12.59 -3.83 6.14
CA LEU A 226 12.41 -3.09 7.40
C LEU A 226 11.44 -1.92 7.24
N VAL A 227 11.60 -1.12 6.18
CA VAL A 227 10.72 0.03 5.92
C VAL A 227 9.29 -0.43 5.63
N ALA A 228 9.12 -1.48 4.84
CA ALA A 228 7.80 -2.07 4.55
C ALA A 228 7.11 -2.58 5.82
N ASN A 229 7.86 -3.19 6.73
CA ASN A 229 7.34 -3.73 7.99
C ASN A 229 6.84 -2.61 8.92
N LEU A 230 7.62 -1.54 9.07
CA LEU A 230 7.22 -0.35 9.83
C LEU A 230 5.98 0.30 9.23
N TYR A 231 5.96 0.42 7.90
CA TYR A 231 4.84 1.01 7.18
C TYR A 231 3.56 0.19 7.35
N ASN A 232 3.63 -1.13 7.17
CA ASN A 232 2.50 -2.04 7.37
C ASN A 232 1.98 -2.00 8.80
N PHE A 233 2.86 -1.97 9.80
CA PHE A 233 2.47 -1.90 11.21
C PHE A 233 1.59 -0.68 11.48
N GLY A 234 2.05 0.52 11.07
CA GLY A 234 1.30 1.76 11.28
C GLY A 234 0.02 1.85 10.44
N ALA A 235 0.09 1.45 9.17
CA ALA A 235 -1.05 1.52 8.26
C ALA A 235 -2.20 0.59 8.69
N LEU A 236 -1.89 -0.66 9.07
CA LEU A 236 -2.92 -1.61 9.51
C LEU A 236 -3.60 -1.14 10.81
N LEU A 237 -2.85 -0.56 11.74
CA LEU A 237 -3.42 0.03 12.96
C LEU A 237 -4.37 1.17 12.62
N SER A 238 -3.97 2.06 11.70
CA SER A 238 -4.83 3.12 11.17
C SER A 238 -6.11 2.54 10.53
N TYR A 239 -6.00 1.49 9.71
CA TYR A 239 -7.16 0.85 9.09
C TYR A 239 -8.09 0.15 10.10
N ILE A 240 -7.55 -0.47 11.15
CA ILE A 240 -8.35 -1.00 12.27
C ILE A 240 -9.15 0.15 12.91
N MET A 241 -8.51 1.28 13.20
CA MET A 241 -9.16 2.46 13.78
C MET A 241 -10.20 3.08 12.86
N VAL A 242 -9.96 3.12 11.54
CA VAL A 242 -10.93 3.62 10.55
C VAL A 242 -12.17 2.72 10.50
N ASN A 243 -11.99 1.39 10.47
CA ASN A 243 -13.11 0.46 10.48
C ASN A 243 -13.91 0.54 11.78
N LEU A 244 -13.22 0.64 12.92
CA LEU A 244 -13.87 0.82 14.23
C LEU A 244 -14.64 2.15 14.28
N SER A 245 -14.03 3.24 13.80
CA SER A 245 -14.65 4.57 13.75
C SER A 245 -15.92 4.55 12.91
N LEU A 246 -15.93 3.84 11.78
CA LEU A 246 -17.12 3.69 10.95
C LEU A 246 -18.25 2.95 11.70
N ILE A 247 -17.93 1.87 12.42
CA ILE A 247 -18.90 1.12 13.24
C ILE A 247 -19.47 2.01 14.36
N VAL A 248 -18.61 2.74 15.07
CA VAL A 248 -19.02 3.64 16.16
C VAL A 248 -19.87 4.79 15.64
N LEU A 249 -19.45 5.44 14.56
CA LEU A 249 -20.16 6.59 13.98
C LEU A 249 -21.52 6.19 13.42
N ARG A 250 -21.67 4.95 12.92
CA ARG A 250 -22.96 4.43 12.45
C ARG A 250 -23.98 4.29 13.58
N ASN A 251 -23.52 4.06 14.81
CA ASN A 251 -24.37 3.85 15.96
C ASN A 251 -24.59 5.12 16.79
N THR A 252 -23.63 6.04 16.80
CA THR A 252 -23.63 7.26 17.62
C THR A 252 -24.29 8.44 16.91
N ASP A 253 -23.95 8.70 15.64
CA ASP A 253 -24.46 9.86 14.88
C ASP A 253 -25.34 9.38 13.72
N ARG A 254 -26.56 8.94 14.04
CA ARG A 254 -27.41 8.22 13.07
C ARG A 254 -27.96 9.13 11.98
N ASP A 255 -28.30 10.36 12.35
CA ASP A 255 -29.08 11.28 11.51
C ASP A 255 -28.23 12.13 10.56
N THR A 256 -26.89 12.03 10.61
CA THR A 256 -26.01 12.74 9.68
C THR A 256 -26.31 12.35 8.23
N TYR A 257 -26.38 13.37 7.37
CA TYR A 257 -26.43 13.16 5.92
C TYR A 257 -25.18 12.42 5.45
N ARG A 258 -25.39 11.29 4.76
CA ARG A 258 -24.33 10.46 4.19
C ARG A 258 -24.56 10.29 2.70
N ALA A 259 -23.71 10.95 1.92
CA ALA A 259 -23.73 10.90 0.46
C ALA A 259 -23.60 9.48 -0.11
N TRP A 260 -22.87 8.61 0.58
CA TRP A 260 -22.71 7.20 0.22
C TRP A 260 -22.85 6.33 1.48
N LYS A 261 -23.53 5.19 1.33
CA LYS A 261 -23.72 4.18 2.38
C LYS A 261 -23.21 2.84 1.88
N VAL A 262 -22.58 2.08 2.77
CA VAL A 262 -22.06 0.75 2.47
C VAL A 262 -23.27 -0.18 2.23
N PRO A 263 -23.30 -0.94 1.12
CA PRO A 263 -24.38 -1.90 0.89
C PRO A 263 -24.28 -3.08 1.86
N GLY A 264 -25.42 -3.67 2.23
CA GLY A 264 -25.48 -4.90 3.05
C GLY A 264 -25.37 -4.67 4.57
N GLU A 265 -25.88 -3.55 5.08
CA GLU A 265 -25.91 -3.30 6.53
C GLU A 265 -26.80 -4.30 7.27
N VAL A 266 -26.23 -5.00 8.24
CA VAL A 266 -26.98 -5.88 9.14
C VAL A 266 -27.37 -5.06 10.36
N SER A 267 -28.65 -5.11 10.74
CA SER A 267 -29.17 -4.35 11.87
C SER A 267 -29.65 -5.25 13.01
N PRO A 268 -28.74 -5.92 13.75
CA PRO A 268 -29.15 -6.77 14.84
C PRO A 268 -29.75 -5.92 15.99
N VAL A 269 -30.78 -6.47 16.62
CA VAL A 269 -31.36 -5.89 17.84
C VAL A 269 -30.69 -6.57 19.03
N ILE A 270 -29.82 -5.84 19.72
CA ILE A 270 -29.13 -6.34 20.92
C ILE A 270 -29.68 -5.54 22.10
N ARG A 271 -30.21 -6.24 23.12
CA ARG A 271 -30.79 -5.62 24.34
C ARG A 271 -31.80 -4.50 24.03
N GLY A 272 -32.69 -4.73 23.06
CA GLY A 272 -33.75 -3.79 22.67
C GLY A 272 -33.28 -2.56 21.86
N LYS A 273 -31.97 -2.38 21.63
CA LYS A 273 -31.43 -1.31 20.78
C LYS A 273 -31.04 -1.85 19.41
N LYS A 274 -31.48 -1.19 18.34
CA LYS A 274 -31.02 -1.46 16.97
C LYS A 274 -29.58 -0.99 16.83
N PHE A 275 -28.67 -1.92 16.57
CA PHE A 275 -27.30 -1.61 16.18
C PHE A 275 -27.17 -1.71 14.67
N TYR A 276 -26.38 -0.85 14.06
CA TYR A 276 -26.05 -0.91 12.64
C TYR A 276 -24.61 -1.37 12.50
N LEU A 277 -24.43 -2.57 11.94
CA LEU A 277 -23.13 -3.20 11.77
C LEU A 277 -22.88 -3.40 10.27
N PRO A 278 -21.96 -2.62 9.65
CA PRO A 278 -21.54 -2.87 8.28
C PRO A 278 -20.62 -4.11 8.25
N PRO A 279 -21.02 -5.23 7.61
CA PRO A 279 -20.21 -6.46 7.60
C PRO A 279 -18.83 -6.25 6.96
N ILE A 280 -18.77 -5.39 5.94
CA ILE A 280 -17.52 -5.02 5.26
C ILE A 280 -16.52 -4.39 6.24
N SER A 281 -16.96 -3.58 7.20
CA SER A 281 -16.08 -2.97 8.19
C SER A 281 -15.60 -3.95 9.24
N ILE A 282 -16.45 -4.92 9.63
CA ILE A 282 -16.06 -5.98 10.56
C ILE A 282 -15.04 -6.90 9.90
N LEU A 283 -15.30 -7.35 8.67
CA LEU A 283 -14.37 -8.15 7.89
C LEU A 283 -13.06 -7.39 7.67
N GLY A 284 -13.13 -6.12 7.29
CA GLY A 284 -11.95 -5.26 7.14
C GLY A 284 -11.13 -5.16 8.42
N MET A 285 -11.80 -4.94 9.56
CA MET A 285 -11.15 -4.87 10.87
C MET A 285 -10.48 -6.19 11.25
N LEU A 286 -11.17 -7.32 11.10
CA LEU A 286 -10.64 -8.64 11.42
C LEU A 286 -9.47 -9.03 10.51
N SER A 287 -9.56 -8.75 9.21
CA SER A 287 -8.47 -8.99 8.26
C SER A 287 -7.24 -8.14 8.59
N CYS A 288 -7.43 -6.84 8.86
CA CYS A 288 -6.33 -5.96 9.25
C CYS A 288 -5.71 -6.38 10.58
N LEU A 289 -6.53 -6.75 11.57
CA LEU A 289 -6.07 -7.24 12.86
C LEU A 289 -5.28 -8.54 12.71
N SER A 290 -5.74 -9.47 11.87
CA SER A 290 -5.07 -10.73 11.60
C SER A 290 -3.68 -10.50 10.99
N ILE A 291 -3.57 -9.67 9.95
CA ILE A 291 -2.29 -9.35 9.32
C ILE A 291 -1.38 -8.58 10.29
N TRP A 292 -1.93 -7.66 11.08
CA TRP A 292 -1.16 -6.91 12.07
C TRP A 292 -0.58 -7.83 13.15
N LEU A 293 -1.35 -8.79 13.64
CA LEU A 293 -0.84 -9.83 14.57
C LEU A 293 0.26 -10.67 13.93
N LEU A 294 0.11 -11.07 12.66
CA LEU A 294 1.16 -11.78 11.93
C LEU A 294 2.44 -10.94 11.81
N ILE A 295 2.32 -9.61 11.62
CA ILE A 295 3.49 -8.73 11.62
C ILE A 295 4.17 -8.72 12.99
N VAL A 296 3.40 -8.57 14.07
CA VAL A 296 3.93 -8.60 15.44
C VAL A 296 4.64 -9.92 15.73
N VAL A 297 4.12 -11.03 15.23
CA VAL A 297 4.73 -12.36 15.41
C VAL A 297 5.99 -12.49 14.56
N TYR A 298 5.92 -12.37 13.23
CA TYR A 298 7.04 -12.75 12.36
C TYR A 298 8.14 -11.69 12.21
N HIS A 299 7.87 -10.43 12.57
CA HIS A 299 8.77 -9.29 12.27
C HIS A 299 9.31 -8.64 13.55
N PRO A 300 10.54 -8.97 13.98
CA PRO A 300 11.10 -8.45 15.22
C PRO A 300 11.27 -6.93 15.22
N ALA A 301 11.81 -6.38 14.12
CA ALA A 301 12.01 -4.95 13.97
C ALA A 301 10.68 -4.18 13.96
N GLY A 302 9.68 -4.69 13.23
CA GLY A 302 8.33 -4.12 13.18
C GLY A 302 7.67 -4.10 14.56
N ARG A 303 7.78 -5.20 15.32
CA ARG A 303 7.25 -5.30 16.68
C ARG A 303 7.91 -4.29 17.63
N LEU A 304 9.24 -4.25 17.68
CA LEU A 304 9.96 -3.41 18.63
C LEU A 304 9.80 -1.91 18.33
N LEU A 305 10.05 -1.52 17.08
CA LEU A 305 9.94 -0.13 16.67
C LEU A 305 8.49 0.34 16.67
N GLY A 306 7.55 -0.49 16.19
CA GLY A 306 6.13 -0.20 16.22
C GLY A 306 5.59 -0.04 17.64
N ALA A 307 5.97 -0.92 18.58
CA ALA A 307 5.59 -0.80 19.98
C ALA A 307 6.23 0.44 20.63
N SER A 308 7.49 0.76 20.31
CA SER A 308 8.14 1.97 20.82
C SER A 308 7.42 3.24 20.37
N TRP A 309 6.91 3.26 19.15
CA TRP A 309 6.12 4.38 18.62
C TRP A 309 4.77 4.53 19.34
N LEU A 310 4.13 3.44 19.76
CA LEU A 310 2.87 3.47 20.52
C LEU A 310 3.03 3.93 21.98
N LEU A 311 4.26 3.88 22.52
CA LEU A 311 4.55 4.33 23.88
C LEU A 311 4.78 5.85 23.98
N VAL A 312 5.03 6.52 22.86
CA VAL A 312 5.29 7.97 22.76
C VAL A 312 4.00 8.72 22.46
#